data_AF-A0A7X7IZ67-F1
#
_entry.id   AF-A0A7X7IZ67-F1
#
_cell.length_a   1.000
_cell.length_b   1.000
_cell.length_c   1.000
_cell.angle_alpha   90.00
_cell.angle_beta   90.00
_cell.angle_gamma   90.00
#
_symmetry.space_group_name_H-M   'P 1'
#
loop_
_entity.id
_entity.type
_entity.pdbx_description
1 polymer ?
#
loop_
_entity_poly.entity_id
_entity_poly.type
_entity_poly.pdbx_seq_one_letter_code
_entity_poly.pdbx_strand_id
1 'polypeptide(L)'
;YMGATPIFERLVTYILRILLFVLAAETLLNLVLDFYRPRAPDEEPRPAFDSRLLGLFTEPGGIARSIADAINYQFGFEVSSTWFYKLLQRSVVPLIGFAILMLFAVSSLLFVGADEVTVIERFGRKDRVVKDGLHIKWPWPIEKAYKVATRRVHDLAVGDVEPTDKKADENGLILWTNLHASEPHLNVLVATPKLAEYIEKKEPGEAATQPTDDDADRRSQAVPVSQLRIATFIQYEILDAYDWLRRYAGPQNKGPEAMLETIAKREIMRQCASVEVAALMGVARGEIERNLRQEIQRVATEQNLGVRIVFLGLYGVHPP
;
A
#
# COMPACT_ATOMS: atom_id res chain seq x y z
N TYR A 1 -9.09 12.44 -9.40
CA TYR A 1 -8.51 13.24 -8.29
C TYR A 1 -9.55 13.50 -7.20
N MET A 2 -10.00 12.44 -6.52
CA MET A 2 -10.61 12.55 -5.19
C MET A 2 -9.49 12.17 -4.22
N GLY A 3 -8.82 13.20 -3.70
CA GLY A 3 -7.55 13.06 -3.01
C GLY A 3 -7.67 12.15 -1.79
N ALA A 4 -6.78 11.16 -1.70
CA ALA A 4 -6.34 10.65 -0.43
C ALA A 4 -5.65 11.82 0.29
N THR A 5 -6.43 12.64 0.98
CA THR A 5 -5.88 13.59 1.95
C THR A 5 -5.01 12.77 2.90
N PRO A 6 -3.72 13.14 3.08
CA PRO A 6 -2.83 12.40 3.98
C PRO A 6 -3.56 12.21 5.32
N ILE A 7 -3.41 11.05 5.95
CA ILE A 7 -4.11 10.69 7.21
C ILE A 7 -4.04 11.84 8.22
N PHE A 8 -2.91 12.56 8.24
CA PHE A 8 -2.69 13.77 9.01
C PHE A 8 -3.74 14.88 8.77
N GLU A 9 -4.07 15.20 7.52
CA GLU A 9 -5.06 16.25 7.18
C GLU A 9 -6.48 15.87 7.64
N ARG A 10 -6.85 14.59 7.50
CA ARG A 10 -8.13 14.09 8.05
C ARG A 10 -8.14 14.21 9.57
N LEU A 11 -7.06 13.78 10.23
CA LEU A 11 -6.90 13.83 11.67
C LEU A 11 -6.96 15.27 12.19
N VAL A 12 -6.24 16.20 11.57
CA VAL A 12 -6.29 17.64 11.89
C VAL A 12 -7.70 18.19 11.70
N THR A 13 -8.40 17.80 10.62
CA THR A 13 -9.79 18.23 10.37
C THR A 13 -10.74 17.75 11.47
N TYR A 14 -10.62 16.48 11.91
CA TYR A 14 -11.42 15.95 13.00
C TYR A 14 -11.11 16.65 14.33
N ILE A 15 -9.83 16.83 14.65
CA ILE A 15 -9.40 17.54 15.86
C ILE A 15 -9.97 18.97 15.89
N LEU A 16 -9.82 19.71 14.79
CA LEU A 16 -10.26 21.09 14.70
C LEU A 16 -11.79 21.22 14.80
N ARG A 17 -12.53 20.29 14.18
CA ARG A 17 -14.00 20.23 14.32
C ARG A 17 -14.44 19.94 15.74
N ILE A 18 -13.83 18.96 16.39
CA ILE A 18 -14.14 18.61 17.79
C ILE A 18 -13.83 19.81 18.69
N LEU A 19 -12.66 20.43 18.53
CA LEU A 19 -12.26 21.60 19.30
C LEU A 19 -13.25 22.76 19.14
N LEU A 20 -13.66 23.09 17.91
CA LEU A 20 -14.67 24.12 17.65
C LEU A 20 -16.01 23.78 18.30
N PHE A 21 -16.43 22.51 18.25
CA PHE A 21 -17.67 22.07 18.88
C PHE A 21 -17.62 22.21 20.40
N VAL A 22 -16.49 21.86 21.02
CA VAL A 22 -16.25 22.03 22.46
C VAL A 22 -16.27 23.50 22.85
N LEU A 23 -15.57 24.38 22.11
CA LEU A 23 -15.57 25.82 22.37
C LEU A 23 -16.97 26.44 22.20
N ALA A 24 -17.72 26.00 21.19
CA ALA A 24 -19.10 26.45 20.98
C ALA A 24 -20.02 26.00 22.13
N ALA A 25 -19.88 24.75 22.57
CA ALA A 25 -20.63 24.22 23.71
C ALA A 25 -20.28 24.94 25.02
N GLU A 26 -19.00 25.25 25.26
CA GLU A 26 -18.56 26.05 26.40
C GLU A 26 -19.13 27.46 26.36
N THR A 27 -19.05 28.14 25.21
CA THR A 27 -19.60 29.51 25.04
C THR A 27 -21.11 29.53 25.31
N LEU A 28 -21.84 28.52 24.80
CA LEU A 28 -23.28 28.38 25.04
C LEU A 28 -23.59 28.11 26.52
N LEU A 29 -22.83 27.22 27.16
CA LEU A 29 -22.99 26.91 28.57
C LEU A 29 -22.71 28.13 29.44
N ASN A 30 -21.63 28.87 29.15
CA ASN A 30 -21.31 30.11 29.83
C ASN A 30 -22.42 31.14 29.66
N LEU A 31 -22.96 31.32 28.45
CA LEU A 31 -24.11 32.22 28.20
C LEU A 31 -25.32 31.85 29.07
N VAL A 32 -25.66 30.55 29.15
CA VAL A 32 -26.78 30.06 29.97
C VAL A 32 -26.49 30.30 31.45
N LEU A 33 -25.31 29.90 31.93
CA LEU A 33 -24.93 30.06 33.33
C LEU A 33 -24.89 31.53 33.75
N ASP A 34 -24.44 32.44 32.88
CA ASP A 34 -24.37 33.87 33.14
C ASP A 34 -25.77 34.51 33.24
N PHE A 35 -26.77 33.92 32.56
CA PHE A 35 -28.18 34.31 32.72
C PHE A 35 -28.72 33.96 34.12
N TYR A 36 -28.29 32.84 34.68
CA TYR A 36 -28.71 32.38 36.01
C TYR A 36 -27.77 32.80 37.14
N ARG A 37 -26.65 33.44 36.83
CA ARG A 37 -25.63 33.83 37.82
C ARG A 37 -26.14 35.04 38.64
N PRO A 38 -26.26 34.91 39.97
CA PRO A 38 -26.62 36.04 40.82
C PRO A 38 -25.54 37.11 40.76
N ARG A 39 -25.92 38.35 40.44
CA ARG A 39 -24.97 39.46 40.31
C ARG A 39 -24.71 40.08 41.68
N ALA A 40 -23.48 39.93 42.19
CA ALA A 40 -23.05 40.65 43.39
C ALA A 40 -22.69 42.11 43.02
N PRO A 41 -22.90 43.10 43.91
CA PRO A 41 -22.66 44.52 43.60
C PRO A 41 -21.21 44.92 43.28
N ASP A 42 -20.24 44.01 43.48
CA ASP A 42 -18.78 44.24 43.43
C ASP A 42 -18.06 43.34 42.40
N GLU A 43 -18.80 42.57 41.58
CA GLU A 43 -18.16 41.65 40.62
C GLU A 43 -18.22 42.20 39.19
N GLU A 44 -17.06 42.43 38.57
CA GLU A 44 -16.99 42.81 37.14
C GLU A 44 -17.57 41.67 36.27
N PRO A 45 -18.54 41.97 35.39
CA PRO A 45 -19.15 40.95 34.55
C PRO A 45 -18.14 40.42 33.54
N ARG A 46 -17.84 39.12 33.62
CA ARG A 46 -16.98 38.45 32.63
C ARG A 46 -17.78 38.20 31.35
N PRO A 47 -17.26 38.54 30.16
CA PRO A 47 -17.96 38.29 28.91
C PRO A 47 -18.19 36.79 28.67
N ALA A 48 -19.36 36.42 28.12
CA ALA A 48 -19.68 35.02 27.80
C ALA A 48 -18.72 34.37 26.77
N PHE A 49 -17.95 35.18 26.05
CA PHE A 49 -16.93 34.75 25.09
C PHE A 49 -15.58 34.40 25.74
N ASP A 50 -15.43 34.59 27.05
CA ASP A 50 -14.23 34.23 27.79
C ASP A 50 -14.21 32.71 28.07
N SER A 51 -13.47 31.97 27.25
CA SER A 51 -13.34 30.51 27.36
C SER A 51 -12.27 30.15 28.38
N ARG A 52 -12.65 29.40 29.42
CA ARG A 52 -11.73 28.87 30.43
C ARG A 52 -10.81 27.82 29.81
N LEU A 53 -11.32 27.04 28.86
CA LEU A 53 -10.52 26.07 28.12
C LEU A 53 -9.46 26.76 27.26
N LEU A 54 -9.80 27.85 26.57
CA LEU A 54 -8.85 28.61 25.76
C LEU A 54 -7.84 29.34 26.65
N GLY A 55 -8.32 29.97 27.75
CA GLY A 55 -7.50 30.63 28.76
C GLY A 55 -6.44 29.73 29.37
N LEU A 56 -6.73 28.44 29.53
CA LEU A 56 -5.79 27.41 29.96
C LEU A 56 -4.52 27.39 29.07
N PHE A 57 -4.69 27.48 27.75
CA PHE A 57 -3.62 27.38 26.76
C PHE A 57 -2.99 28.73 26.42
N THR A 58 -3.74 29.84 26.52
CA THR A 58 -3.27 31.18 26.14
C THR A 58 -2.64 31.96 27.29
N GLU A 59 -3.00 31.68 28.55
CA GLU A 59 -2.35 32.31 29.70
C GLU A 59 -1.00 31.65 30.01
N PRO A 60 0.10 32.43 30.17
CA PRO A 60 1.39 31.87 30.52
C PRO A 60 1.35 31.18 31.89
N GLY A 61 1.34 29.85 31.87
CA GLY A 61 1.28 29.01 33.07
C GLY A 61 -0.11 28.56 33.51
N GLY A 62 -1.17 28.81 32.71
CA GLY A 62 -2.56 28.46 33.04
C GLY A 62 -2.80 26.98 33.31
N ILE A 63 -2.38 26.08 32.41
CA ILE A 63 -2.46 24.60 32.59
C ILE A 63 -1.83 24.17 33.92
N ALA A 64 -0.64 24.68 34.20
CA ALA A 64 0.12 24.21 35.33
C ALA A 64 -0.46 24.74 36.66
N ARG A 65 -1.10 25.92 36.66
CA ARG A 65 -1.86 26.46 37.80
C ARG A 65 -3.14 25.68 38.05
N SER A 66 -3.92 25.33 37.01
CA SER A 66 -5.14 24.54 37.18
C SER A 66 -4.88 23.11 37.67
N ILE A 67 -3.79 22.48 37.20
CA ILE A 67 -3.35 21.16 37.68
C ILE A 67 -2.94 21.27 39.15
N ALA A 68 -2.21 22.32 39.52
CA ALA A 68 -1.81 22.56 40.89
C ALA A 68 -3.03 22.80 41.80
N ASP A 69 -4.03 23.57 41.35
CA ASP A 69 -5.27 23.83 42.09
C ASP A 69 -6.10 22.55 42.24
N ALA A 70 -6.19 21.70 41.22
CA ALA A 70 -6.89 20.42 41.27
C ALA A 70 -6.20 19.41 42.21
N ILE A 71 -4.87 19.38 42.23
CA ILE A 71 -4.09 18.58 43.18
C ILE A 71 -4.26 19.12 44.60
N ASN A 72 -4.22 20.44 44.78
CA ASN A 72 -4.46 21.06 46.08
C ASN A 72 -5.88 20.76 46.58
N TYR A 73 -6.87 20.77 45.69
CA TYR A 73 -8.25 20.39 46.01
C TYR A 73 -8.39 18.91 46.39
N GLN A 74 -7.79 18.00 45.61
CA GLN A 74 -7.95 16.55 45.81
C GLN A 74 -7.13 16.00 46.97
N PHE A 75 -5.98 16.59 47.26
CA PHE A 75 -5.03 16.10 48.24
C PHE A 75 -4.87 17.00 49.47
N GLY A 76 -5.42 18.22 49.46
CA GLY A 76 -5.39 19.14 50.60
C GLY A 76 -3.99 19.68 50.97
N PHE A 77 -3.00 19.51 50.09
CA PHE A 77 -1.64 20.01 50.27
C PHE A 77 -1.34 21.12 49.27
N GLU A 78 -0.82 22.27 49.75
CA GLU A 78 -0.39 23.40 48.91
C GLU A 78 0.90 23.08 48.12
N VAL A 79 0.79 22.23 47.10
CA VAL A 79 1.94 21.87 46.25
C VAL A 79 2.41 23.08 45.41
N SER A 80 1.53 24.06 45.16
CA SER A 80 1.79 25.24 44.33
C SER A 80 2.73 26.28 44.96
N SER A 81 2.86 26.32 46.29
CA SER A 81 3.66 27.31 47.01
C SER A 81 5.13 26.89 47.20
N THR A 82 5.49 25.66 46.81
CA THR A 82 6.84 25.12 46.98
C THR A 82 7.73 25.49 45.77
N TRP A 83 8.98 25.90 46.02
CA TRP A 83 10.00 26.18 44.98
C TRP A 83 10.09 25.11 43.88
N PHE A 84 9.73 23.87 44.21
CA PHE A 84 9.62 22.72 43.33
C PHE A 84 8.82 23.00 42.05
N TYR A 85 7.69 23.69 42.12
CA TYR A 85 6.87 23.97 40.92
C TYR A 85 7.59 24.90 39.93
N LYS A 86 8.22 25.97 40.43
CA LYS A 86 9.02 26.90 39.60
C LYS A 86 10.23 26.20 39.00
N LEU A 87 10.85 25.27 39.72
CA LEU A 87 11.95 24.44 39.21
C LEU A 87 11.47 23.48 38.12
N LEU A 88 10.34 22.80 38.34
CA LEU A 88 9.76 21.85 37.40
C LEU A 88 9.38 22.56 36.09
N GLN A 89 8.65 23.67 36.18
CA GLN A 89 8.25 24.45 35.00
C GLN A 89 9.47 24.96 34.20
N ARG A 90 10.54 25.39 34.89
CA ARG A 90 11.77 25.85 34.24
C ARG A 90 12.58 24.71 33.62
N SER A 91 12.57 23.52 34.21
CA SER A 91 13.38 22.37 33.78
C SER A 91 12.69 21.52 32.72
N VAL A 92 11.35 21.47 32.72
CA VAL A 92 10.57 20.69 31.76
C VAL A 92 10.74 21.20 30.32
N VAL A 93 10.75 22.51 30.11
CA VAL A 93 10.92 23.10 28.76
C VAL A 93 12.26 22.69 28.10
N PRO A 94 13.43 22.90 28.72
CA PRO A 94 14.70 22.47 28.13
C PRO A 94 14.81 20.94 28.05
N LEU A 95 14.20 20.18 28.98
CA LEU A 95 14.20 18.72 28.91
C LEU A 95 13.39 18.20 27.72
N ILE A 96 12.20 18.77 27.47
CA ILE A 96 11.39 18.45 26.29
C ILE A 96 12.13 18.87 25.02
N GLY A 97 12.75 20.05 24.99
CA GLY A 97 13.56 20.50 23.86
C GLY A 97 14.71 19.54 23.56
N PHE A 98 15.43 19.09 24.59
CA PHE A 98 16.48 18.08 24.47
C PHE A 98 15.93 16.74 23.98
N ALA A 99 14.79 16.28 24.50
CA ALA A 99 14.16 15.04 24.07
C ALA A 99 13.76 15.09 22.58
N ILE A 100 13.18 16.21 22.12
CA ILE A 100 12.83 16.41 20.71
C ILE A 100 14.10 16.43 19.84
N LEU A 101 15.14 17.14 20.27
CA LEU A 101 16.41 17.21 19.55
C LEU A 101 17.08 15.83 19.46
N MET A 102 17.04 15.05 20.54
CA MET A 102 17.56 13.69 20.58
C MET A 102 16.76 12.78 19.64
N LEU A 103 15.42 12.87 19.65
CA LEU A 103 14.57 12.11 18.73
C LEU A 103 14.86 12.48 17.27
N PHE A 104 15.11 13.76 17.00
CA PHE A 104 15.50 14.25 15.68
C PHE A 104 16.86 13.71 15.26
N ALA A 105 17.85 13.70 16.16
CA ALA A 105 19.16 13.12 15.91
C ALA A 105 19.08 11.60 15.64
N VAL A 106 18.28 10.85 16.39
CA VAL A 106 18.09 9.42 16.15
C VAL A 106 17.37 9.15 14.82
N SER A 107 16.42 10.01 14.41
CA SER A 107 15.76 9.93 13.09
C SER A 107 16.70 10.12 11.89
N SER A 108 17.89 10.68 12.12
CA SER A 108 18.96 10.86 11.13
C SER A 108 19.73 9.57 10.86
N LEU A 109 19.73 8.62 11.79
CA LEU A 109 20.44 7.35 11.63
C LEU A 109 19.63 6.39 10.75
N LEU A 110 20.28 5.87 9.71
CA LEU A 110 19.72 4.90 8.78
C LEU A 110 20.60 3.65 8.75
N PHE A 111 20.00 2.52 9.14
CA PHE A 111 20.65 1.21 9.03
C PHE A 111 20.08 0.44 7.84
N VAL A 112 20.94 0.03 6.90
CA VAL A 112 20.56 -0.72 5.69
C VAL A 112 21.08 -2.16 5.80
N GLY A 113 20.18 -3.14 5.64
CA GLY A 113 20.52 -4.56 5.67
C GLY A 113 21.42 -5.00 4.51
N ALA A 114 22.09 -6.14 4.65
CA ALA A 114 23.05 -6.64 3.65
C ALA A 114 22.38 -7.01 2.30
N ASP A 115 21.12 -7.45 2.36
CA ASP A 115 20.28 -7.85 1.22
C ASP A 115 19.45 -6.68 0.65
N GLU A 116 19.50 -5.53 1.31
CA GLU A 116 18.67 -4.35 1.00
C GLU A 116 19.48 -3.22 0.36
N VAL A 117 18.80 -2.47 -0.50
CA VAL A 117 19.23 -1.18 -1.00
C VAL A 117 18.19 -0.15 -0.59
N THR A 118 18.63 0.99 -0.09
CA THR A 118 17.73 2.07 0.34
C THR A 118 17.73 3.22 -0.64
N VAL A 119 16.56 3.57 -1.14
CA VAL A 119 16.33 4.76 -1.95
C VAL A 119 16.01 5.92 -1.01
N ILE A 120 16.83 6.97 -1.05
CA ILE A 120 16.61 8.19 -0.28
C ILE A 120 15.99 9.26 -1.18
N GLU A 121 14.85 9.77 -0.72
CA GLU A 121 14.13 10.86 -1.36
C GLU A 121 14.24 12.11 -0.51
N ARG A 122 14.60 13.23 -1.14
CA ARG A 122 14.57 14.56 -0.52
C ARG A 122 13.39 15.32 -1.09
N PHE A 123 12.43 15.68 -0.24
CA PHE A 123 11.18 16.33 -0.66
C PHE A 123 10.48 15.66 -1.87
N GLY A 124 10.55 14.32 -1.97
CA GLY A 124 9.93 13.54 -3.04
C GLY A 124 10.70 13.50 -4.37
N ARG A 125 11.94 14.00 -4.41
CA ARG A 125 12.86 13.82 -5.56
C ARG A 125 13.92 12.78 -5.21
N LYS A 126 14.34 12.00 -6.22
CA LYS A 126 15.49 11.08 -6.12
C LYS A 126 16.73 11.89 -5.72
N ASP A 127 17.31 11.57 -4.58
CA ASP A 127 18.58 12.16 -4.16
C ASP A 127 19.72 11.16 -4.37
N ARG A 128 19.67 10.03 -3.65
CA ARG A 128 20.72 9.00 -3.69
C ARG A 128 20.19 7.60 -3.41
N VAL A 129 20.88 6.61 -3.96
CA VAL A 129 20.64 5.19 -3.70
C VAL A 129 21.80 4.67 -2.86
N VAL A 130 21.48 4.12 -1.70
CA VAL A 130 22.44 3.78 -0.65
C VAL A 130 22.46 2.27 -0.46
N LYS A 131 23.67 1.72 -0.48
CA LYS A 131 23.94 0.28 -0.29
C LYS A 131 23.95 -0.10 1.20
N ASP A 132 24.21 -1.37 1.47
CA ASP A 132 24.35 -1.93 2.80
C ASP A 132 25.32 -1.12 3.69
N GLY A 133 24.99 -1.01 4.98
CA GLY A 133 25.80 -0.28 5.96
C GLY A 133 25.03 0.78 6.78
N LEU A 134 25.77 1.47 7.64
CA LEU A 134 25.28 2.57 8.45
C LEU A 134 25.45 3.89 7.70
N HIS A 135 24.34 4.61 7.50
CA HIS A 135 24.32 5.86 6.79
C HIS A 135 23.63 6.94 7.60
N ILE A 136 24.06 8.19 7.38
CA ILE A 136 23.43 9.36 7.97
C ILE A 136 22.55 10.00 6.90
N LYS A 137 21.28 10.21 7.24
CA LYS A 137 20.30 10.90 6.41
C LYS A 137 19.78 12.13 7.14
N TRP A 138 19.17 13.05 6.41
CA TRP A 138 18.45 14.11 7.09
C TRP A 138 17.25 13.53 7.85
N PRO A 139 16.97 14.05 9.05
CA PRO A 139 15.82 13.61 9.82
C PRO A 139 14.51 13.88 9.07
N TRP A 140 13.51 13.10 9.43
CA TRP A 140 12.15 13.34 8.94
C TRP A 140 11.70 14.75 9.36
N PRO A 141 11.06 15.56 8.49
CA PRO A 141 10.39 15.21 7.23
C PRO A 141 11.19 15.50 5.94
N ILE A 142 12.46 15.94 6.03
CA ILE A 142 13.25 16.42 4.89
C ILE A 142 13.63 15.27 3.95
N GLU A 143 14.15 14.18 4.53
CA GLU A 143 14.53 12.95 3.80
C GLU A 143 13.72 11.73 4.26
N LYS A 144 13.13 11.04 3.27
CA LYS A 144 12.45 9.76 3.44
C LYS A 144 13.32 8.65 2.85
N ALA A 145 13.35 7.50 3.54
CA ALA A 145 14.16 6.36 3.14
C ALA A 145 13.23 5.16 2.88
N TYR A 146 13.34 4.57 1.69
CA TYR A 146 12.56 3.41 1.27
C TYR A 146 13.51 2.24 1.02
N LYS A 147 13.35 1.17 1.81
CA LYS A 147 14.18 -0.02 1.71
C LYS A 147 13.58 -0.99 0.70
N VAL A 148 14.43 -1.57 -0.13
CA VAL A 148 14.06 -2.57 -1.14
C VAL A 148 15.06 -3.71 -1.09
N ALA A 149 14.58 -4.94 -0.98
CA ALA A 149 15.44 -6.13 -0.96
C ALA A 149 15.88 -6.51 -2.39
N THR A 150 16.90 -5.82 -2.90
CA THR A 150 17.43 -5.99 -4.26
C THR A 150 18.16 -7.33 -4.44
N ARG A 151 18.82 -7.85 -3.38
CA ARG A 151 19.62 -9.10 -3.46
C ARG A 151 18.83 -10.35 -3.07
N ARG A 152 17.51 -10.23 -2.89
CA ARG A 152 16.63 -11.33 -2.56
C ARG A 152 15.81 -11.71 -3.77
N VAL A 153 15.59 -13.02 -3.93
CA VAL A 153 14.62 -13.55 -4.89
C VAL A 153 13.22 -13.39 -4.29
N HIS A 154 12.35 -12.69 -5.02
CA HIS A 154 10.96 -12.48 -4.67
C HIS A 154 10.10 -13.46 -5.44
N ASP A 155 9.03 -13.89 -4.78
CA ASP A 155 8.09 -14.88 -5.28
C ASP A 155 6.77 -14.19 -5.62
N LEU A 156 6.30 -14.38 -6.85
CA LEU A 156 5.02 -13.88 -7.33
C LEU A 156 4.20 -15.05 -7.89
N ALA A 157 3.09 -15.35 -7.22
CA ALA A 157 2.11 -16.29 -7.72
C ALA A 157 1.12 -15.56 -8.63
N VAL A 158 0.92 -16.06 -9.84
CA VAL A 158 0.08 -15.40 -10.87
C VAL A 158 -1.26 -16.12 -10.97
N GLY A 159 -2.33 -15.42 -10.64
CA GLY A 159 -3.69 -15.94 -10.70
C GLY A 159 -4.61 -15.13 -9.80
N ASP A 160 -5.90 -15.46 -9.81
CA ASP A 160 -6.85 -14.89 -8.87
C ASP A 160 -7.11 -15.92 -7.77
N VAL A 161 -7.06 -15.48 -6.52
CA VAL A 161 -7.52 -16.31 -5.40
C VAL A 161 -9.03 -16.14 -5.34
N GLU A 162 -9.77 -17.21 -5.61
CA GLU A 162 -11.23 -17.17 -5.44
C GLU A 162 -11.53 -16.85 -3.96
N PRO A 163 -12.31 -15.80 -3.66
CA PRO A 163 -12.65 -15.46 -2.29
C PRO A 163 -13.44 -16.61 -1.69
N THR A 164 -12.78 -17.39 -0.85
CA THR A 164 -13.44 -18.46 -0.10
C THR A 164 -14.43 -17.82 0.86
N ASP A 165 -15.68 -18.29 0.84
CA ASP A 165 -16.62 -18.00 1.92
C ASP A 165 -15.95 -18.41 3.23
N LYS A 166 -15.63 -17.45 4.09
CA LYS A 166 -14.91 -17.62 5.38
C LYS A 166 -15.57 -18.60 6.37
N LYS A 167 -16.62 -19.31 5.95
CA LYS A 167 -17.29 -20.40 6.68
C LYS A 167 -16.80 -21.80 6.27
N ALA A 168 -15.97 -21.94 5.24
CA ALA A 168 -15.32 -23.20 4.90
C ALA A 168 -14.08 -23.43 5.79
N ASP A 169 -14.39 -23.80 7.03
CA ASP A 169 -13.67 -24.76 7.88
C ASP A 169 -12.14 -24.53 8.11
N GLU A 170 -11.80 -23.76 9.15
CA GLU A 170 -10.42 -23.70 9.72
C GLU A 170 -9.90 -25.08 10.19
N ASN A 171 -10.77 -26.10 10.26
CA ASN A 171 -10.43 -27.49 10.63
C ASN A 171 -10.71 -28.52 9.51
N GLY A 172 -10.99 -28.08 8.27
CA GLY A 172 -11.29 -28.99 7.17
C GLY A 172 -10.03 -29.72 6.69
N LEU A 173 -10.05 -31.06 6.69
CA LEU A 173 -9.02 -31.85 6.01
C LEU A 173 -8.89 -31.40 4.55
N ILE A 174 -7.65 -31.16 4.10
CA ILE A 174 -7.35 -30.94 2.69
C ILE A 174 -7.56 -32.27 1.96
N LEU A 175 -8.78 -32.46 1.44
CA LEU A 175 -9.15 -33.61 0.61
C LEU A 175 -8.99 -33.23 -0.86
N TRP A 176 -8.52 -34.16 -1.69
CA TRP A 176 -8.45 -34.01 -3.15
C TRP A 176 -9.79 -33.67 -3.82
N THR A 177 -10.91 -33.91 -3.14
CA THR A 177 -12.28 -33.61 -3.58
C THR A 177 -12.75 -32.19 -3.26
N ASN A 178 -12.07 -31.48 -2.36
CA ASN A 178 -12.42 -30.11 -2.01
C ASN A 178 -11.78 -29.14 -2.99
N LEU A 179 -12.43 -28.02 -3.27
CA LEU A 179 -11.87 -26.97 -4.13
C LEU A 179 -10.58 -26.47 -3.49
N HIS A 180 -9.44 -26.59 -4.19
CA HIS A 180 -8.13 -26.13 -3.71
C HIS A 180 -8.07 -24.60 -3.84
N ALA A 181 -8.91 -23.91 -3.06
CA ALA A 181 -9.11 -22.46 -3.13
C ALA A 181 -7.90 -21.65 -2.65
N SER A 182 -6.85 -22.32 -2.17
CA SER A 182 -5.64 -21.67 -1.65
C SER A 182 -4.61 -21.31 -2.72
N GLU A 183 -4.72 -21.89 -3.93
CA GLU A 183 -3.73 -21.64 -4.99
C GLU A 183 -4.29 -20.65 -6.02
N PRO A 184 -3.60 -19.52 -6.26
CA PRO A 184 -4.01 -18.56 -7.29
C PRO A 184 -3.89 -19.21 -8.65
N HIS A 185 -5.02 -19.30 -9.35
CA HIS A 185 -5.09 -19.89 -10.68
C HIS A 185 -5.64 -18.86 -11.67
N LEU A 186 -5.16 -18.97 -12.90
CA LEU A 186 -5.64 -18.19 -14.02
C LEU A 186 -6.52 -19.08 -14.89
N ASN A 187 -7.77 -18.68 -15.10
CA ASN A 187 -8.63 -19.31 -16.10
C ASN A 187 -8.17 -18.84 -17.48
N VAL A 188 -7.69 -19.78 -18.30
CA VAL A 188 -7.20 -19.50 -19.65
C VAL A 188 -7.94 -20.34 -20.69
N LEU A 189 -8.01 -19.79 -21.91
CA LEU A 189 -8.48 -20.52 -23.09
C LEU A 189 -7.28 -21.14 -23.79
N VAL A 190 -7.43 -22.40 -24.18
CA VAL A 190 -6.39 -23.20 -24.82
C VAL A 190 -6.88 -23.71 -26.17
N ALA A 191 -5.98 -23.77 -27.15
CA ALA A 191 -6.33 -24.24 -28.48
C ALA A 191 -6.70 -25.72 -28.45
N THR A 192 -7.75 -26.07 -29.20
CA THR A 192 -8.02 -27.47 -29.55
C THR A 192 -7.28 -27.80 -30.85
N PRO A 193 -7.02 -29.09 -31.15
CA PRO A 193 -6.35 -29.49 -32.39
C PRO A 193 -7.02 -28.93 -33.66
N LYS A 194 -8.36 -28.86 -33.66
CA LYS A 194 -9.13 -28.22 -34.75
C LYS A 194 -8.88 -26.72 -34.88
N LEU A 195 -8.62 -26.01 -33.78
CA LEU A 195 -8.27 -24.59 -33.80
C LEU A 195 -6.81 -24.39 -34.25
N ALA A 196 -5.89 -25.26 -33.83
CA ALA A 196 -4.50 -25.21 -34.26
C ALA A 196 -4.40 -25.37 -35.79
N GLU A 197 -5.08 -26.37 -36.36
CA GLU A 197 -5.21 -26.56 -37.81
C GLU A 197 -5.80 -25.33 -38.51
N TYR A 198 -6.79 -24.66 -37.90
CA TYR A 198 -7.40 -23.44 -38.45
C TYR A 198 -6.42 -22.25 -38.46
N ILE A 199 -5.59 -22.10 -37.41
CA ILE A 199 -4.59 -21.03 -37.32
C ILE A 199 -3.44 -21.27 -38.31
N GLU A 200 -2.92 -22.50 -38.40
CA GLU A 200 -1.82 -22.84 -39.31
C GLU A 200 -2.19 -22.68 -40.78
N LYS A 201 -3.45 -22.96 -41.14
CA LYS A 201 -3.92 -22.86 -42.52
C LYS A 201 -4.14 -21.43 -42.99
N LYS A 202 -4.05 -20.44 -42.10
CA LYS A 202 -4.18 -19.02 -42.42
C LYS A 202 -2.80 -18.42 -42.74
N GLU A 203 -2.42 -18.41 -44.00
CA GLU A 203 -1.15 -17.82 -44.44
C GLU A 203 -1.08 -16.29 -44.18
N PRO A 204 0.06 -15.76 -43.72
CA PRO A 204 0.24 -14.33 -43.42
C PRO A 204 0.49 -13.55 -44.73
N GLY A 205 -0.55 -13.39 -45.55
CA GLY A 205 -0.41 -12.68 -46.83
C GLY A 205 -1.70 -12.44 -47.61
N GLU A 206 -2.79 -13.15 -47.32
CA GLU A 206 -4.06 -12.91 -47.99
C GLU A 206 -4.76 -11.67 -47.43
N ALA A 207 -4.41 -10.52 -47.99
CA ALA A 207 -5.21 -9.32 -47.89
C ALA A 207 -6.64 -9.61 -48.38
N ALA A 208 -7.61 -9.25 -47.53
CA ALA A 208 -9.03 -9.41 -47.76
C ALA A 208 -9.45 -8.90 -49.15
N THR A 209 -9.53 -9.81 -50.12
CA THR A 209 -10.09 -9.54 -51.44
C THR A 209 -11.44 -10.22 -51.47
N GLN A 210 -12.47 -9.42 -51.68
CA GLN A 210 -13.92 -9.69 -51.83
C GLN A 210 -14.49 -11.01 -51.27
N PRO A 211 -15.49 -10.92 -50.37
CA PRO A 211 -16.08 -12.09 -49.72
C PRO A 211 -16.77 -12.96 -50.77
N THR A 212 -16.34 -14.21 -50.87
CA THR A 212 -17.05 -15.25 -51.63
C THR A 212 -18.07 -15.93 -50.72
N ASP A 213 -19.14 -16.52 -51.27
CA ASP A 213 -20.20 -17.19 -50.47
C ASP A 213 -19.65 -18.33 -49.58
N ASP A 214 -18.50 -18.92 -49.94
CA ASP A 214 -17.78 -19.92 -49.12
C ASP A 214 -17.18 -19.33 -47.82
N ASP A 215 -16.97 -18.00 -47.74
CA ASP A 215 -16.48 -17.33 -46.54
C ASP A 215 -17.58 -17.14 -45.48
N ALA A 216 -18.84 -17.16 -45.88
CA ALA A 216 -19.98 -17.06 -44.98
C ALA A 216 -20.15 -18.34 -44.14
N ASP A 217 -19.97 -19.51 -44.75
CA ASP A 217 -20.00 -20.80 -44.04
C ASP A 217 -18.77 -20.98 -43.13
N ARG A 218 -17.58 -20.52 -43.57
CA ARG A 218 -16.34 -20.56 -42.74
C ARG A 218 -16.39 -19.66 -41.50
N ARG A 219 -17.07 -18.51 -41.55
CA ARG A 219 -17.27 -17.62 -40.38
C ARG A 219 -18.27 -18.17 -39.36
N SER A 220 -19.14 -19.08 -39.79
CA SER A 220 -20.22 -19.66 -38.98
C SER A 220 -19.78 -20.89 -38.18
N GLN A 221 -18.59 -21.43 -38.47
CA GLN A 221 -18.08 -22.61 -37.79
C GLN A 221 -17.50 -22.21 -36.42
N ALA A 222 -18.26 -22.53 -35.35
CA ALA A 222 -17.81 -22.32 -33.98
C ALA A 222 -16.51 -23.09 -33.74
N VAL A 223 -15.40 -22.38 -33.52
CA VAL A 223 -14.12 -23.00 -33.28
C VAL A 223 -14.04 -23.43 -31.82
N PRO A 224 -13.91 -24.74 -31.51
CA PRO A 224 -13.94 -25.21 -30.14
C PRO A 224 -12.69 -24.73 -29.39
N VAL A 225 -12.88 -24.17 -28.20
CA VAL A 225 -11.81 -23.81 -27.26
C VAL A 225 -11.93 -24.67 -26.01
N SER A 226 -10.79 -25.02 -25.42
CA SER A 226 -10.76 -25.67 -24.12
C SER A 226 -10.49 -24.63 -23.02
N GLN A 227 -11.14 -24.78 -21.87
CA GLN A 227 -10.85 -23.95 -20.70
C GLN A 227 -9.96 -24.75 -19.75
N LEU A 228 -8.87 -24.14 -19.28
CA LEU A 228 -7.99 -24.71 -18.26
C LEU A 228 -7.74 -23.69 -17.15
N ARG A 229 -7.50 -24.21 -15.96
CA ARG A 229 -6.95 -23.48 -14.82
C ARG A 229 -5.45 -23.73 -14.76
N ILE A 230 -4.69 -22.64 -14.78
CA ILE A 230 -3.22 -22.68 -14.73
C ILE A 230 -2.74 -21.93 -13.50
N ALA A 231 -1.96 -22.62 -12.67
CA ALA A 231 -1.24 -22.03 -11.55
C ALA A 231 0.22 -21.81 -11.97
N THR A 232 0.65 -20.55 -11.94
CA THR A 232 1.99 -20.13 -12.38
C THR A 232 2.72 -19.41 -11.26
N PHE A 233 4.01 -19.68 -11.15
CA PHE A 233 4.88 -19.07 -10.17
C PHE A 233 6.07 -18.40 -10.86
N ILE A 234 6.35 -17.16 -10.47
CA ILE A 234 7.43 -16.35 -11.02
C ILE A 234 8.37 -15.96 -9.89
N GLN A 235 9.64 -16.24 -10.07
CA GLN A 235 10.69 -15.75 -9.19
C GLN A 235 11.47 -14.65 -9.88
N TYR A 236 11.61 -13.51 -9.20
CA TYR A 236 12.28 -12.34 -9.78
C TYR A 236 13.21 -11.66 -8.78
N GLU A 237 14.20 -10.96 -9.31
CA GLU A 237 15.14 -10.13 -8.57
C GLU A 237 14.98 -8.68 -9.03
N ILE A 238 15.02 -7.75 -8.09
CA ILE A 238 14.92 -6.32 -8.39
C ILE A 238 16.32 -5.84 -8.76
N LEU A 239 16.49 -5.19 -9.91
CA LEU A 239 17.77 -4.62 -10.36
C LEU A 239 17.85 -3.13 -10.04
N ASP A 240 16.78 -2.37 -10.29
CA ASP A 240 16.69 -0.93 -9.98
C ASP A 240 15.59 -0.67 -8.95
N ALA A 241 16.02 -0.40 -7.72
CA ALA A 241 15.13 -0.12 -6.60
C ALA A 241 14.31 1.18 -6.79
N TYR A 242 14.84 2.17 -7.51
CA TYR A 242 14.14 3.44 -7.72
C TYR A 242 13.01 3.29 -8.72
N ASP A 243 13.27 2.67 -9.87
CA ASP A 243 12.25 2.47 -10.89
C ASP A 243 11.15 1.52 -10.39
N TRP A 244 11.52 0.46 -9.67
CA TRP A 244 10.58 -0.43 -8.99
C TRP A 244 9.63 0.34 -8.06
N LEU A 245 10.16 1.17 -7.16
CA LEU A 245 9.34 1.89 -6.19
C LEU A 245 8.49 2.99 -6.81
N ARG A 246 8.98 3.70 -7.82
CA ARG A 246 8.35 4.98 -8.22
C ARG A 246 7.55 4.91 -9.50
N ARG A 247 7.97 4.09 -10.47
CA ARG A 247 7.42 4.17 -11.83
C ARG A 247 5.94 3.79 -11.89
N TYR A 248 5.59 2.77 -11.12
CA TYR A 248 4.23 2.23 -11.05
C TYR A 248 3.54 2.48 -9.70
N ALA A 249 4.16 3.25 -8.80
CA ALA A 249 3.51 3.70 -7.58
C ALA A 249 2.67 4.96 -7.87
N GLY A 250 1.34 4.77 -7.83
CA GLY A 250 0.39 5.86 -7.99
C GLY A 250 -0.91 5.55 -7.23
N PRO A 251 -1.77 6.55 -6.99
CA PRO A 251 -3.01 6.36 -6.23
C PRO A 251 -3.97 5.33 -6.83
N GLN A 252 -3.86 5.07 -8.14
CA GLN A 252 -4.73 4.15 -8.88
C GLN A 252 -4.07 2.80 -9.17
N ASN A 253 -2.75 2.70 -8.97
CA ASN A 253 -1.99 1.52 -9.37
C ASN A 253 -1.54 0.78 -8.12
N LYS A 254 -1.76 -0.53 -8.07
CA LYS A 254 -1.47 -1.37 -6.88
C LYS A 254 0.04 -1.59 -6.66
N GLY A 255 0.90 -0.89 -7.40
CA GLY A 255 2.35 -0.99 -7.30
C GLY A 255 2.98 -1.75 -8.46
N PRO A 256 4.32 -1.90 -8.44
CA PRO A 256 5.09 -2.56 -9.50
C PRO A 256 4.82 -4.07 -9.60
N GLU A 257 4.53 -4.73 -8.48
CA GLU A 257 4.22 -6.16 -8.43
C GLU A 257 2.93 -6.49 -9.19
N ALA A 258 1.88 -5.69 -8.99
CA ALA A 258 0.63 -5.84 -9.74
C ALA A 258 0.81 -5.58 -11.25
N MET A 259 1.75 -4.70 -11.63
CA MET A 259 2.10 -4.50 -13.03
C MET A 259 2.80 -5.75 -13.61
N LEU A 260 3.75 -6.33 -12.87
CA LEU A 260 4.40 -7.59 -13.26
C LEU A 260 3.38 -8.73 -13.39
N GLU A 261 2.46 -8.84 -12.43
CA GLU A 261 1.36 -9.81 -12.46
C GLU A 261 0.47 -9.61 -13.70
N THR A 262 0.14 -8.36 -14.04
CA THR A 262 -0.67 -8.03 -15.22
C THR A 262 0.04 -8.39 -16.53
N ILE A 263 1.35 -8.11 -16.62
CA ILE A 263 2.18 -8.52 -17.77
C ILE A 263 2.19 -10.04 -17.88
N ALA A 264 2.42 -10.74 -16.75
CA ALA A 264 2.43 -12.20 -16.73
C ALA A 264 1.08 -12.80 -17.15
N LYS A 265 -0.04 -12.33 -16.57
CA LYS A 265 -1.39 -12.77 -16.96
C LYS A 265 -1.61 -12.60 -18.47
N ARG A 266 -1.22 -11.45 -19.04
CA ARG A 266 -1.37 -11.16 -20.47
C ARG A 266 -0.57 -12.13 -21.34
N GLU A 267 0.71 -12.36 -21.04
CA GLU A 267 1.55 -13.23 -21.86
C GLU A 267 1.20 -14.71 -21.69
N ILE A 268 0.82 -15.14 -20.49
CA ILE A 268 0.31 -16.49 -20.25
C ILE A 268 -0.96 -16.73 -21.07
N MET A 269 -1.93 -15.80 -21.04
CA MET A 269 -3.15 -15.90 -21.85
C MET A 269 -2.84 -15.97 -23.35
N ARG A 270 -1.94 -15.12 -23.84
CA ARG A 270 -1.53 -15.10 -25.25
C ARG A 270 -0.89 -16.43 -25.67
N GLN A 271 0.02 -16.95 -24.86
CA GLN A 271 0.70 -18.20 -25.15
C GLN A 271 -0.28 -19.39 -25.14
N CYS A 272 -1.14 -19.46 -24.13
CA CYS A 272 -2.12 -20.54 -24.00
C CYS A 272 -3.11 -20.58 -25.17
N ALA A 273 -3.50 -19.42 -25.70
CA ALA A 273 -4.38 -19.34 -26.87
C ALA A 273 -3.77 -19.96 -28.16
N SER A 274 -2.44 -20.11 -28.22
CA SER A 274 -1.72 -20.67 -29.37
C SER A 274 -1.27 -22.13 -29.20
N VAL A 275 -1.40 -22.68 -28.00
CA VAL A 275 -0.86 -24.00 -27.64
C VAL A 275 -1.98 -24.98 -27.37
N GLU A 276 -1.76 -26.26 -27.66
CA GLU A 276 -2.70 -27.33 -27.34
C GLU A 276 -2.60 -27.81 -25.90
N VAL A 277 -3.72 -28.32 -25.36
CA VAL A 277 -3.81 -28.88 -24.00
C VAL A 277 -2.75 -29.97 -23.74
N ALA A 278 -2.51 -30.85 -24.71
CA ALA A 278 -1.52 -31.93 -24.60
C ALA A 278 -0.08 -31.40 -24.51
N ALA A 279 0.23 -30.27 -25.17
CA ALA A 279 1.54 -29.66 -25.12
C ALA A 279 1.82 -28.98 -23.76
N LEU A 280 0.78 -28.38 -23.14
CA LEU A 280 0.87 -27.79 -21.80
C LEU A 280 1.08 -28.83 -20.68
N MET A 281 0.43 -29.99 -20.79
CA MET A 281 0.56 -31.07 -19.79
C MET A 281 1.65 -32.10 -20.12
N GLY A 282 2.24 -32.02 -21.32
CA GLY A 282 3.19 -32.99 -21.85
C GLY A 282 4.63 -32.51 -21.86
N VAL A 283 5.39 -33.03 -22.82
CA VAL A 283 6.85 -32.84 -22.93
C VAL A 283 7.24 -31.41 -23.33
N ALA A 284 6.37 -30.71 -24.05
CA ALA A 284 6.62 -29.34 -24.54
C ALA A 284 6.55 -28.26 -23.44
N ARG A 285 6.06 -28.59 -22.23
CA ARG A 285 5.91 -27.66 -21.11
C ARG A 285 7.19 -26.88 -20.79
N GLY A 286 8.34 -27.55 -20.75
CA GLY A 286 9.61 -26.90 -20.44
C GLY A 286 10.06 -25.88 -21.50
N GLU A 287 9.65 -26.05 -22.76
CA GLU A 287 9.89 -25.06 -23.81
C GLU A 287 8.94 -23.87 -23.69
N ILE A 288 7.67 -24.13 -23.41
CA ILE A 288 6.65 -23.10 -23.16
C ILE A 288 7.06 -22.20 -21.98
N GLU A 289 7.53 -22.78 -20.87
CA GLU A 289 8.02 -22.03 -19.70
C GLU A 289 9.22 -21.15 -20.04
N ARG A 290 10.18 -21.65 -20.84
CA ARG A 290 11.33 -20.87 -21.29
C ARG A 290 10.92 -19.70 -22.17
N ASN A 291 10.01 -19.92 -23.12
CA ASN A 291 9.52 -18.89 -24.03
C ASN A 291 8.73 -17.82 -23.27
N LEU A 292 7.83 -18.23 -22.36
CA LEU A 292 7.09 -17.31 -21.49
C LEU A 292 8.04 -16.47 -20.64
N ARG A 293 9.06 -17.09 -20.02
CA ARG A 293 10.04 -16.36 -19.20
C ARG A 293 10.77 -15.29 -20.02
N GLN A 294 11.20 -15.62 -21.24
CA GLN A 294 11.89 -14.68 -22.12
C GLN A 294 10.98 -13.53 -22.55
N GLU A 295 9.73 -13.83 -22.90
CA GLU A 295 8.76 -12.85 -23.37
C GLU A 295 8.34 -11.89 -22.25
N ILE A 296 8.03 -12.42 -21.06
CA ILE A 296 7.71 -11.58 -19.90
C ILE A 296 8.92 -10.73 -19.51
N GLN A 297 10.15 -11.27 -19.58
CA GLN A 297 11.37 -10.47 -19.34
C GLN A 297 11.51 -9.34 -20.37
N ARG A 298 11.27 -9.62 -21.66
CA ARG A 298 11.34 -8.63 -22.74
C ARG A 298 10.37 -7.49 -22.47
N VAL A 299 9.10 -7.81 -22.23
CA VAL A 299 8.07 -6.81 -21.93
C VAL A 299 8.37 -6.04 -20.65
N ALA A 300 8.80 -6.72 -19.57
CA ALA A 300 9.17 -6.05 -18.32
C ALA A 300 10.34 -5.06 -18.51
N THR A 301 11.28 -5.39 -19.40
CA THR A 301 12.41 -4.52 -19.75
C THR A 301 11.94 -3.32 -20.58
N GLU A 302 11.06 -3.52 -21.56
CA GLU A 302 10.46 -2.44 -22.37
C GLU A 302 9.65 -1.45 -21.51
N GLN A 303 8.96 -1.97 -20.49
CA GLN A 303 8.23 -1.19 -19.51
C GLN A 303 9.14 -0.56 -18.45
N ASN A 304 10.44 -0.85 -18.45
CA ASN A 304 11.41 -0.40 -17.45
C ASN A 304 10.96 -0.71 -16.02
N LEU A 305 10.50 -1.95 -15.77
CA LEU A 305 10.14 -2.40 -14.41
C LEU A 305 11.36 -2.53 -13.49
N GLY A 306 12.56 -2.65 -14.08
CA GLY A 306 13.81 -2.81 -13.33
C GLY A 306 13.91 -4.17 -12.62
N VAL A 307 13.34 -5.23 -13.19
CA VAL A 307 13.38 -6.59 -12.64
C VAL A 307 14.02 -7.60 -13.59
N ARG A 308 14.59 -8.65 -13.00
CA ARG A 308 15.10 -9.84 -13.68
C ARG A 308 14.31 -11.06 -13.25
N ILE A 309 13.70 -11.76 -14.21
CA ILE A 309 12.99 -13.01 -13.97
C ILE A 309 14.00 -14.15 -13.93
N VAL A 310 14.16 -14.71 -12.74
CA VAL A 310 15.07 -15.83 -12.46
C VAL A 310 14.43 -17.14 -12.90
N PHE A 311 13.16 -17.34 -12.54
CA PHE A 311 12.43 -18.56 -12.82
C PHE A 311 10.96 -18.26 -13.14
N LEU A 312 10.40 -19.06 -14.04
CA LEU A 312 8.96 -19.14 -14.28
C LEU A 312 8.62 -20.62 -14.40
N GLY A 313 7.69 -21.07 -13.58
CA GLY A 313 7.18 -22.42 -13.60
C GLY A 313 5.68 -22.42 -13.67
N LEU A 314 5.13 -23.16 -14.63
CA LEU A 314 3.77 -23.67 -14.51
C LEU A 314 3.88 -24.78 -13.46
N TYR A 315 3.01 -24.88 -12.48
CA TYR A 315 3.07 -26.01 -11.52
C TYR A 315 1.75 -26.80 -11.49
N GLY A 316 0.61 -26.12 -11.59
CA GLY A 316 -0.70 -26.74 -11.75
C GLY A 316 -1.31 -26.43 -13.11
N VAL A 317 -1.75 -27.45 -13.84
CA VAL A 317 -2.61 -27.31 -15.03
C VAL A 317 -3.72 -28.33 -14.88
N HIS A 318 -4.95 -27.87 -14.70
CA HIS A 318 -6.10 -28.76 -14.55
C HIS A 318 -7.34 -28.19 -15.25
N PRO A 319 -8.29 -29.04 -15.64
CA PRO A 319 -9.61 -28.59 -16.07
C PRO A 319 -10.31 -27.76 -14.98
N PRO A 320 -11.22 -26.84 -15.36
CA PRO A 320 -12.04 -26.06 -14.43
C PRO A 320 -12.93 -26.96 -13.56
#